data_AF-A0A958XR61-F1
#
_entry.id   AF-A0A958XR61-F1
#
_cell.length_a   1.000
_cell.length_b   1.000
_cell.length_c   1.000
_cell.angle_alpha   90.00
_cell.angle_beta   90.00
_cell.angle_gamma   90.00
#
_symmetry.space_group_name_H-M   'P 1'
#
loop_
_entity.id
_entity.type
_entity.pdbx_description
1 polymer ?
#
loop_
_entity_poly.entity_id
_entity_poly.type
_entity_poly.pdbx_seq_one_letter_code
_entity_poly.pdbx_strand_id
1 'polypeptide(L)'
;MRLKTRLLLCILIAATSLHAQVAQTDPLFTSLKQQDSIFFERGFNQCDMDYLELAVHQDLVFFHDQGGFQNRAVFFENVKKNLCADPNKKPIRKLV
;
A
#
# COMPACT_ATOMS: atom_id res chain seq x y z
N MET A 1 -41.02 13.32 17.86
CA MET A 1 -39.80 12.58 18.24
C MET A 1 -39.75 11.15 17.69
N ARG A 2 -40.80 10.33 17.81
CA ARG A 2 -40.81 8.91 17.39
C ARG A 2 -40.52 8.63 15.90
N LEU A 3 -40.98 9.48 14.97
CA LEU A 3 -40.74 9.28 13.52
C LEU A 3 -39.27 9.51 13.13
N LYS A 4 -38.63 10.53 13.70
CA LYS A 4 -37.21 10.82 13.48
C LYS A 4 -36.32 9.68 13.97
N THR A 5 -36.64 9.10 15.14
CA THR A 5 -35.92 7.94 15.69
C THR A 5 -36.08 6.70 14.81
N ARG A 6 -37.28 6.44 14.27
CA ARG A 6 -37.52 5.34 13.34
C ARG A 6 -36.77 5.52 12.02
N LEU A 7 -36.78 6.74 11.46
CA LEU A 7 -36.05 7.04 10.24
C LEU A 7 -34.53 6.89 10.43
N LEU A 8 -33.99 7.37 11.54
CA LEU A 8 -32.57 7.21 11.87
C LEU A 8 -32.19 5.72 11.99
N LEU A 9 -33.04 4.91 12.63
CA LEU A 9 -32.83 3.46 12.75
C LEU A 9 -32.84 2.77 11.37
N CYS A 10 -33.76 3.16 10.47
CA CYS A 10 -33.79 2.64 9.10
C CYS A 10 -32.51 2.99 8.31
N ILE A 11 -31.99 4.21 8.46
CA ILE A 11 -30.74 4.64 7.81
C ILE A 11 -29.55 3.83 8.35
N LEU A 12 -29.47 3.62 9.66
CA LEU A 12 -28.41 2.83 10.30
C LEU A 12 -28.42 1.37 9.84
N ILE A 13 -29.61 0.76 9.69
CA ILE A 13 -29.75 -0.61 9.18
C ILE A 13 -29.39 -0.69 7.68
N ALA A 14 -29.73 0.32 6.88
CA ALA A 14 -29.35 0.34 5.47
C ALA A 14 -27.84 0.58 5.26
N ALA A 15 -27.16 1.22 6.21
CA ALA A 15 -25.72 1.47 6.10
C ALA A 15 -24.87 0.20 6.30
N THR A 16 -25.38 -0.83 7.00
CA THR A 16 -24.62 -2.07 7.25
C THR A 16 -24.58 -3.01 6.04
N SER A 17 -25.43 -2.80 5.04
CA SER A 17 -25.47 -3.60 3.80
C SER A 17 -24.65 -2.99 2.65
N LEU A 18 -24.00 -1.84 2.85
CA LEU A 18 -23.15 -1.22 1.85
C LEU A 18 -21.75 -1.82 1.91
N HIS A 19 -21.41 -2.68 0.95
CA HIS A 19 -20.07 -3.27 0.81
C HIS A 19 -19.43 -2.69 -0.45
N ALA A 20 -18.63 -1.64 -0.28
CA ALA A 20 -17.92 -1.00 -1.39
C ALA A 20 -16.58 -1.70 -1.73
N GLN A 21 -16.10 -2.58 -0.85
CA GLN A 21 -14.86 -3.32 -1.04
C GLN A 21 -15.13 -4.64 -1.78
N VAL A 22 -14.24 -5.01 -2.69
CA VAL A 22 -14.26 -6.35 -3.30
C VAL A 22 -14.07 -7.43 -2.23
N ALA A 23 -14.61 -8.62 -2.48
CA ALA A 23 -14.44 -9.75 -1.58
C ALA A 23 -12.94 -10.09 -1.43
N GLN A 24 -12.52 -10.55 -0.25
CA GLN A 24 -11.13 -10.95 -0.04
C GLN A 24 -10.74 -12.24 -0.79
N THR A 25 -11.75 -12.98 -1.25
CA THR A 25 -11.59 -14.14 -2.13
C THR A 25 -11.54 -13.76 -3.61
N ASP A 26 -11.74 -12.48 -3.93
CA ASP A 26 -11.68 -11.99 -5.31
C ASP A 26 -10.26 -12.20 -5.89
N PRO A 27 -10.14 -12.67 -7.15
CA PRO A 27 -8.85 -12.87 -7.80
C PRO A 27 -7.96 -11.63 -7.84
N LEU A 28 -8.54 -10.44 -8.01
CA LEU A 28 -7.78 -9.19 -8.02
C LEU A 28 -7.25 -8.89 -6.61
N PHE A 29 -8.09 -9.04 -5.59
CA PHE A 29 -7.68 -8.82 -4.19
C PHE A 29 -6.53 -9.75 -3.80
N THR A 30 -6.68 -11.04 -4.09
CA THR A 30 -5.67 -12.05 -3.76
C THR A 30 -4.35 -11.81 -4.50
N SER A 31 -4.41 -11.44 -5.79
CA SER A 31 -3.23 -11.09 -6.59
C SER A 31 -2.51 -9.86 -6.04
N LEU A 32 -3.24 -8.78 -5.74
CA LEU A 32 -2.64 -7.56 -5.18
C LEU A 32 -2.04 -7.80 -3.79
N LYS A 33 -2.70 -8.57 -2.93
CA LYS A 33 -2.18 -8.93 -1.61
C LYS A 33 -0.88 -9.72 -1.72
N GLN A 34 -0.80 -10.68 -2.64
CA GLN A 34 0.41 -11.45 -2.88
C GLN A 34 1.53 -10.56 -3.44
N GLN A 35 1.21 -9.70 -4.41
CA GLN A 35 2.20 -8.82 -5.03
C GLN A 35 2.73 -7.76 -4.04
N ASP A 36 1.88 -7.20 -3.18
CA ASP A 36 2.31 -6.32 -2.07
C ASP A 36 3.33 -7.02 -1.18
N SER A 37 3.04 -8.26 -0.78
CA SER A 37 3.93 -9.06 0.06
C SER A 37 5.31 -9.26 -0.59
N ILE A 38 5.33 -9.66 -1.86
CA ILE A 38 6.58 -9.90 -2.61
C ILE A 38 7.34 -8.58 -2.81
N PHE A 39 6.64 -7.49 -3.13
CA PHE A 39 7.26 -6.20 -3.39
C PHE A 39 8.02 -5.67 -2.17
N PHE A 40 7.38 -5.67 -1.00
CA PHE A 40 8.02 -5.22 0.23
C PHE A 40 9.13 -6.17 0.68
N GLU A 41 8.93 -7.49 0.56
CA GLU A 41 9.95 -8.45 0.97
C GLU A 41 11.22 -8.34 0.11
N ARG A 42 11.10 -8.47 -1.21
CA ARG A 42 12.26 -8.40 -2.10
C ARG A 42 12.83 -6.99 -2.19
N GLY A 43 11.98 -6.03 -2.56
CA GLY A 43 12.43 -4.66 -2.85
C GLY A 43 12.95 -3.94 -1.61
N PHE A 44 12.23 -3.99 -0.48
CA PHE A 44 12.54 -3.17 0.69
C PHE A 44 13.22 -3.96 1.81
N ASN A 45 12.74 -5.16 2.16
CA ASN A 45 13.31 -5.94 3.26
C ASN A 45 14.65 -6.58 2.86
N GLN A 46 14.79 -7.04 1.62
CA GLN A 46 16.02 -7.65 1.10
C GLN A 46 16.88 -6.69 0.27
N CYS A 47 16.37 -5.50 -0.05
CA CYS A 47 17.07 -4.51 -0.88
C CYS A 47 17.47 -5.07 -2.27
N ASP A 48 16.62 -5.94 -2.84
CA ASP A 48 16.76 -6.48 -4.20
C ASP A 48 16.43 -5.38 -5.23
N MET A 49 17.47 -4.63 -5.61
CA MET A 49 17.32 -3.48 -6.51
C MET A 49 16.98 -3.88 -7.94
N ASP A 50 17.46 -5.03 -8.42
CA ASP A 50 17.18 -5.53 -9.77
C ASP A 50 15.69 -5.89 -9.90
N TYR A 51 15.14 -6.56 -8.88
CA TYR A 51 13.70 -6.78 -8.81
C TYR A 51 12.91 -5.47 -8.77
N LEU A 52 13.34 -4.52 -7.92
CA LEU A 52 12.63 -3.25 -7.76
C LEU A 52 12.64 -2.46 -9.08
N GLU A 53 13.74 -2.50 -9.83
CA GLU A 53 13.85 -1.89 -11.15
C GLU A 53 12.84 -2.50 -12.13
N LEU A 54 12.69 -3.82 -12.16
CA LEU A 54 11.70 -4.47 -13.03
C LEU A 54 10.25 -4.25 -12.56
N ALA A 55 10.01 -4.15 -11.25
CA ALA A 55 8.67 -4.10 -10.67
C ALA A 55 8.04 -2.71 -10.67
N VAL A 56 8.86 -1.65 -10.58
CA VAL A 56 8.37 -0.26 -10.60
C VAL A 56 8.10 0.14 -12.06
N HIS A 57 7.07 0.94 -12.32
CA HIS A 57 6.80 1.45 -13.66
C HIS A 57 7.81 2.54 -14.07
N GLN A 58 8.08 2.70 -15.37
CA GLN A 58 9.03 3.71 -15.87
C GLN A 58 8.58 5.14 -15.52
N ASP A 59 7.26 5.38 -15.53
CA ASP A 59 6.63 6.68 -15.28
C ASP A 59 6.23 6.88 -13.81
N LEU A 60 6.97 6.29 -12.86
CA LEU A 60 6.68 6.46 -11.43
C LEU A 60 6.67 7.95 -11.07
N VAL A 61 5.55 8.37 -10.49
CA VAL A 61 5.38 9.64 -9.78
C VAL A 61 5.10 9.31 -8.32
N PHE A 62 6.02 9.69 -7.45
CA PHE A 62 5.95 9.37 -6.03
C PHE A 62 6.03 10.65 -5.20
N PHE A 63 5.05 10.86 -4.32
CA PHE A 63 5.03 11.98 -3.38
C PHE A 63 5.36 11.46 -1.99
N HIS A 64 6.57 11.72 -1.53
CA HIS A 64 7.02 11.38 -0.19
C HIS A 64 6.68 12.53 0.76
N ASP A 65 6.16 12.20 1.95
CA ASP A 65 5.76 13.18 2.98
C ASP A 65 6.90 14.15 3.38
N GLN A 66 8.12 13.65 3.55
CA GLN A 66 9.33 14.46 3.80
C GLN A 66 10.10 14.82 2.53
N GLY A 67 10.28 13.85 1.62
CA GLY A 67 11.13 14.02 0.43
C GLY A 67 10.47 14.74 -0.76
N GLY A 68 9.17 15.06 -0.65
CA GLY A 68 8.41 15.72 -1.72
C GLY A 68 8.24 14.86 -2.97
N PHE A 69 8.12 15.53 -4.12
CA PHE A 69 7.97 14.88 -5.42
C PHE A 69 9.23 14.13 -5.83
N GLN A 70 9.07 12.91 -6.32
CA GLN A 70 10.13 12.04 -6.82
C GLN A 70 9.66 11.40 -8.12
N ASN A 71 10.48 11.54 -9.17
CA ASN A 71 10.38 10.66 -10.31
C ASN A 71 11.07 9.32 -9.99
N ARG A 72 10.96 8.37 -10.92
CA ARG A 72 11.58 7.04 -10.80
C ARG A 72 13.06 7.08 -10.38
N ALA A 73 13.89 7.90 -11.03
CA ALA A 73 15.33 7.95 -10.74
C ALA A 73 15.59 8.41 -9.29
N VAL A 74 14.94 9.49 -8.86
CA VAL A 74 15.04 10.02 -7.51
C VAL A 74 14.52 9.01 -6.47
N PHE A 75 13.44 8.28 -6.80
CA PHE A 75 12.94 7.20 -5.95
C PHE A 75 14.01 6.13 -5.70
N PHE A 76 14.68 5.63 -6.75
CA PHE A 76 15.73 4.61 -6.60
C PHE A 76 16.94 5.09 -5.83
N GLU A 77 17.39 6.33 -6.07
CA GLU A 77 18.48 6.94 -5.28
C GLU A 77 18.11 7.01 -3.80
N ASN A 78 16.89 7.45 -3.49
CA ASN A 78 16.39 7.55 -2.12
C ASN A 78 16.22 6.19 -1.45
N VAL A 79 15.76 5.16 -2.17
CA VAL A 79 15.70 3.79 -1.64
C VAL A 79 17.11 3.32 -1.26
N LYS A 80 18.10 3.48 -2.15
CA LYS A 80 19.48 3.07 -1.87
C LYS A 80 20.07 3.83 -0.67
N LYS A 81 19.90 5.15 -0.65
CA LYS A 81 20.54 6.04 0.33
C LYS A 81 19.86 6.03 1.70
N ASN A 82 18.53 5.96 1.74
CA ASN A 82 17.78 6.19 2.97
C ASN A 82 17.18 4.91 3.55
N LEU A 83 16.86 3.92 2.71
CA LEU A 83 16.32 2.65 3.17
C LEU A 83 17.40 1.58 3.27
N CYS A 84 18.20 1.39 2.21
CA CYS A 84 19.12 0.27 2.08
C CYS A 84 20.58 0.55 2.49
N ALA A 85 20.88 1.72 3.03
CA ALA A 85 22.26 2.12 3.36
C ALA A 85 22.84 1.42 4.61
N ASP A 86 22.02 1.07 5.59
CA ASP A 86 22.46 0.36 6.81
C ASP A 86 21.51 -0.81 7.12
N PRO A 87 21.92 -2.07 6.87
CA PRO A 87 21.06 -3.23 7.11
C PRO A 87 20.71 -3.43 8.59
N ASN A 88 21.51 -2.88 9.52
CA ASN A 88 21.26 -3.01 10.96
C ASN A 88 20.24 -2.00 11.50
N LYS A 89 19.97 -0.93 10.75
CA LYS A 89 19.07 0.17 11.15
C LYS A 89 17.94 0.40 10.15
N LYS A 90 17.59 -0.63 9.39
CA LYS A 90 16.58 -0.55 8.34
C LYS A 90 15.19 -0.91 8.87
N PRO A 91 14.16 -0.08 8.63
CA PRO A 91 12.79 -0.48 8.90
C PRO A 91 12.41 -1.65 7.98
N ILE A 92 11.73 -2.65 8.53
CA ILE A 92 11.20 -3.79 7.77
C ILE A 92 9.69 -3.86 7.91
N ARG A 93 9.01 -4.18 6.82
CA ARG A 93 7.57 -4.48 6.85
C ARG A 93 7.40 -5.96 7.12
N LYS A 94 6.70 -6.30 8.21
CA LYS A 94 6.19 -7.65 8.46
C LYS A 94 4.67 -7.62 8.36
N LEU A 95 4.11 -8.59 7.64
CA LEU A 95 2.67 -8.80 7.67
C LEU A 95 2.34 -9.43 9.04
N VAL A 96 1.42 -8.79 9.76
CA VAL A 96 0.80 -9.29 11.00
C VAL A 96 -0.56 -9.88 10.70
#